data_AF-A0A4Y2M6R5-F1
#
_entry.id   AF-A0A4Y2M6R5-F1
#
_cell.length_a   1.000
_cell.length_b   1.000
_cell.length_c   1.000
_cell.angle_alpha   90.00
_cell.angle_beta   90.00
_cell.angle_gamma   90.00
#
_symmetry.space_group_name_H-M   'P 1'
#
loop_
_entity.id
_entity.type
_entity.pdbx_description
1 polymer ?
#
loop_
_entity_poly.entity_id
_entity_poly.type
_entity_poly.pdbx_seq_one_letter_code
_entity_poly.pdbx_strand_id
1 'polypeptide(L)'
;MCVLKNLQGLCGDFNGDASDDFRAPSGGMPLVLAKNFADSWRVHKFCPKAKQPDDACDKNPDRRNWARHKCGVLKTDLFKPCHYQVEVEDYYK
;
A
#
# COMPACT_ATOMS: atom_id res chain seq x y z
N MET A 1 -2.77 23.31 20.28
CA MET A 1 -3.29 22.01 20.77
C MET A 1 -3.75 21.24 19.54
N CYS A 2 -2.95 20.29 19.03
CA CYS A 2 -3.28 19.51 17.83
C CYS A 2 -3.43 18.03 18.20
N VAL A 3 -4.40 17.40 17.55
CA VAL A 3 -5.16 16.25 18.04
C VAL A 3 -4.30 14.98 18.18
N LEU A 4 -4.00 14.58 19.42
CA LEU A 4 -3.64 13.20 19.75
C LEU A 4 -4.89 12.52 20.33
N LYS A 5 -5.83 12.14 19.47
CA LYS A 5 -6.90 11.21 19.85
C LYS A 5 -6.71 9.96 19.00
N ASN A 6 -6.31 8.87 19.66
CA ASN A 6 -6.29 7.47 19.22
C ASN A 6 -6.78 7.25 17.78
N LEU A 7 -5.93 7.52 16.81
CA LEU A 7 -6.22 7.22 15.41
C LEU A 7 -6.16 5.71 15.25
N GLN A 8 -7.08 5.14 14.48
CA GLN A 8 -7.05 3.74 14.10
C GLN A 8 -7.76 3.61 12.75
N GLY A 9 -7.26 2.71 11.91
CA GLY A 9 -7.87 2.43 10.62
C GLY A 9 -6.89 1.78 9.68
N LEU A 10 -7.21 1.81 8.40
CA LEU A 10 -6.35 1.28 7.34
C LEU A 10 -4.98 1.98 7.23
N CYS A 11 -4.86 3.20 7.79
CA CYS A 11 -3.63 3.99 7.81
C CYS A 11 -2.81 3.83 9.11
N GLY A 12 -3.13 2.84 9.95
CA GLY A 12 -2.46 2.64 11.23
C GLY A 12 -2.97 3.55 12.35
N ASP A 13 -2.17 3.69 13.40
CA ASP A 13 -2.51 4.49 14.60
C ASP A 13 -1.65 5.76 14.79
N PHE A 14 -0.67 5.96 13.89
CA PHE A 14 0.22 7.13 13.85
C PHE A 14 1.08 7.28 15.13
N ASN A 15 1.45 6.18 15.78
CA ASN A 15 2.31 6.18 16.97
C ASN A 15 3.83 6.27 16.66
N GLY A 16 4.21 6.14 15.38
CA GLY A 16 5.61 6.15 14.92
C GLY A 16 6.27 4.78 14.75
N ASP A 17 5.54 3.69 15.03
CA ASP A 17 5.96 2.29 14.88
C ASP A 17 5.15 1.60 13.78
N ALA A 18 5.71 1.58 12.56
CA ALA A 18 5.05 0.94 11.43
C ALA A 18 4.90 -0.59 11.58
N SER A 19 5.57 -1.22 12.56
CA SER A 19 5.47 -2.67 12.77
C SER A 19 4.13 -3.10 13.38
N ASP A 20 3.38 -2.16 13.97
CA ASP A 20 2.10 -2.44 14.61
C ASP A 20 0.86 -1.83 13.91
N ASP A 21 1.08 -1.16 12.77
CA ASP A 21 0.02 -0.53 11.96
C ASP A 21 -1.05 -1.52 11.48
N PHE A 22 -0.71 -2.81 11.32
CA PHE A 22 -1.66 -3.85 10.90
C PHE A 22 -2.54 -4.37 12.05
N ARG A 23 -2.94 -3.50 12.99
CA ARG A 23 -3.82 -3.86 14.11
C ARG A 23 -5.31 -3.81 13.69
N ALA A 24 -6.06 -4.85 14.05
CA ALA A 24 -7.50 -4.93 13.79
C ALA A 24 -8.28 -3.93 14.68
N PRO A 25 -9.54 -3.58 14.35
CA PRO A 25 -10.37 -2.71 15.20
C PRO A 25 -10.59 -3.25 16.61
N SER A 26 -10.51 -4.57 16.78
CA SER A 26 -10.61 -5.25 18.09
C SER A 26 -9.37 -5.08 18.97
N GLY A 27 -8.30 -4.46 18.46
CA GLY A 27 -6.99 -4.41 19.10
C GLY A 27 -6.24 -5.75 19.03
N GLY A 28 -5.26 -5.93 19.91
CA GLY A 28 -4.44 -7.14 20.01
C GLY A 28 -3.15 -7.09 19.20
N MET A 29 -2.61 -8.28 18.90
CA MET A 29 -1.39 -8.42 18.10
C MET A 29 -1.64 -7.99 16.64
N PRO A 30 -0.69 -7.29 16.00
CA PRO A 30 -0.77 -6.95 14.59
C PRO A 30 -0.94 -8.19 13.70
N LEU A 31 -1.70 -8.05 12.63
CA LEU A 31 -1.89 -9.07 11.62
C LEU A 31 -0.71 -9.06 10.65
N VAL A 32 -0.32 -10.25 10.17
CA VAL A 32 0.86 -10.39 9.27
C VAL A 32 0.53 -10.03 7.82
N LEU A 33 -0.71 -10.31 7.37
CA LEU A 33 -1.09 -10.16 5.97
C LEU A 33 -1.98 -8.93 5.77
N ALA A 34 -1.59 -8.05 4.84
CA ALA A 34 -2.33 -6.84 4.49
C ALA A 34 -3.81 -7.13 4.13
N LYS A 35 -4.09 -8.24 3.42
CA LYS A 35 -5.47 -8.63 3.09
C LYS A 35 -6.33 -8.91 4.33
N ASN A 36 -5.76 -9.52 5.37
CA ASN A 36 -6.49 -9.88 6.58
C ASN A 36 -6.72 -8.62 7.43
N PHE A 37 -5.70 -7.76 7.50
CA PHE A 37 -5.81 -6.44 8.11
C PHE A 37 -6.92 -5.62 7.45
N ALA A 38 -6.87 -5.43 6.13
CA ALA A 38 -7.89 -4.68 5.41
C ALA A 38 -9.30 -5.28 5.55
N ASP A 39 -9.44 -6.61 5.53
CA ASP A 39 -10.75 -7.27 5.72
C ASP A 39 -11.33 -7.03 7.12
N SER A 40 -10.47 -6.93 8.15
CA SER A 40 -10.90 -6.67 9.53
C SER A 40 -11.52 -5.28 9.72
N TRP A 41 -11.17 -4.33 8.85
CA TRP A 41 -11.66 -2.95 8.86
C TRP A 41 -12.92 -2.72 8.01
N ARG A 42 -13.52 -3.79 7.46
CA ARG A 42 -14.75 -3.68 6.66
C ARG A 42 -15.92 -3.18 7.50
N VAL A 43 -16.55 -2.10 7.05
CA VAL A 43 -17.72 -1.49 7.72
C VAL A 43 -18.96 -2.37 7.63
N HIS A 44 -19.23 -2.94 6.45
CA HIS A 44 -20.45 -3.69 6.20
C HIS A 44 -20.18 -5.18 5.99
N LYS A 45 -20.85 -6.04 6.76
CA LYS A 45 -20.64 -7.50 6.69
C LYS A 45 -21.00 -8.13 5.33
N PHE A 46 -21.82 -7.47 4.52
CA PHE A 46 -22.20 -7.97 3.20
C PHE A 46 -21.11 -7.78 2.14
N CYS A 47 -20.08 -6.95 2.37
CA CYS A 47 -19.03 -6.81 1.36
C CYS A 47 -18.20 -8.11 1.30
N PRO A 48 -17.82 -8.56 0.10
CA PRO A 48 -16.99 -9.74 -0.07
C PRO A 48 -15.70 -9.68 0.76
N LYS A 49 -15.13 -10.85 1.07
CA LYS A 49 -13.82 -10.91 1.72
C LYS A 49 -12.73 -10.38 0.80
N ALA A 50 -11.77 -9.65 1.38
CA ALA A 50 -10.59 -9.21 0.67
C ALA A 50 -9.82 -10.43 0.10
N LYS A 51 -9.33 -10.27 -1.13
CA LYS A 51 -8.47 -11.26 -1.80
C LYS A 51 -7.07 -10.67 -1.94
N GLN A 52 -6.07 -11.55 -2.01
CA GLN A 52 -4.73 -11.10 -2.39
C GLN A 52 -4.81 -10.56 -3.83
N PRO A 53 -4.30 -9.35 -4.10
CA PRO A 53 -4.22 -8.87 -5.48
C PRO A 53 -3.19 -9.72 -6.23
N ASP A 54 -3.56 -10.14 -7.44
CA ASP A 54 -2.63 -10.76 -8.37
C ASP A 54 -1.89 -9.67 -9.16
N ASP A 55 -0.72 -9.99 -9.71
CA ASP A 55 0.01 -9.09 -10.59
C ASP A 55 -0.81 -8.79 -11.87
N ALA A 56 -1.11 -7.51 -12.08
CA ALA A 56 -1.88 -7.06 -13.23
C ALA A 56 -1.13 -7.24 -14.56
N CYS A 57 0.20 -7.19 -14.56
CA CYS A 57 1.03 -7.45 -15.73
C CYS A 57 1.02 -8.93 -16.12
N ASP A 58 0.92 -9.84 -15.15
CA ASP A 58 0.80 -11.27 -15.43
C ASP A 58 -0.59 -11.62 -15.97
N LYS A 59 -1.64 -10.96 -15.45
CA LYS A 59 -3.00 -11.09 -15.96
C LYS A 59 -3.20 -10.47 -17.34
N ASN A 60 -2.39 -9.47 -17.70
CA ASN A 60 -2.52 -8.74 -18.96
C ASN A 60 -1.16 -8.62 -19.67
N PRO A 61 -0.60 -9.73 -20.19
CA PRO A 61 0.75 -9.75 -20.77
C PRO A 61 0.93 -8.74 -21.91
N ASP A 62 -0.11 -8.54 -22.74
CA ASP A 62 -0.09 -7.58 -23.86
C ASP A 62 0.13 -6.14 -23.41
N ARG A 63 -0.27 -5.80 -22.18
CA ARG A 63 -0.10 -4.44 -21.62
C ARG A 63 1.26 -4.23 -20.95
N ARG A 64 2.01 -5.30 -20.68
CA ARG A 64 3.27 -5.24 -19.92
C ARG A 64 4.31 -4.34 -20.57
N ASN A 65 4.53 -4.50 -21.87
CA ASN A 65 5.53 -3.70 -22.60
C ASN A 65 5.14 -2.23 -22.68
N TRP A 66 3.85 -1.95 -22.89
CA TRP A 66 3.34 -0.59 -22.88
C TRP A 66 3.52 0.07 -21.51
N ALA A 67 3.17 -0.63 -20.41
CA ALA A 67 3.32 -0.12 -19.05
C ALA A 67 4.79 0.17 -18.73
N ARG A 68 5.71 -0.78 -19.02
CA ARG A 68 7.16 -0.58 -18.85
C ARG A 68 7.69 0.62 -19.61
N HIS A 69 7.27 0.80 -20.86
CA HIS A 69 7.68 1.93 -21.66
C HIS A 69 7.18 3.26 -21.09
N LYS A 70 5.91 3.32 -20.66
CA LYS A 70 5.31 4.55 -20.10
C LYS A 70 5.87 4.90 -18.72
N CYS A 71 5.96 3.92 -17.81
CA CYS A 71 6.50 4.13 -16.46
C CYS A 71 8.04 4.32 -16.47
N GLY A 72 8.73 3.85 -17.53
CA GLY A 72 10.18 3.97 -17.67
C GLY A 72 10.71 5.40 -17.64
N VAL A 73 9.86 6.40 -17.91
CA VAL A 73 10.21 7.82 -17.79
C VAL A 73 10.77 8.17 -16.41
N LEU A 74 10.30 7.51 -15.34
CA LEU A 74 10.77 7.73 -13.97
C LEU A 74 12.27 7.42 -13.79
N LYS A 75 12.84 6.57 -14.65
CA LYS A 75 14.25 6.18 -14.63
C LYS A 75 15.13 6.99 -15.57
N THR A 76 14.56 7.95 -16.31
CA THR A 76 15.31 8.78 -17.26
C THR A 76 15.92 10.02 -16.60
N ASP A 77 16.78 10.72 -17.34
CA ASP A 77 17.38 11.99 -16.90
C ASP A 77 16.35 13.07 -16.55
N LEU A 78 15.12 12.98 -17.08
CA LEU A 78 14.02 13.89 -16.74
C LEU A 78 13.71 13.90 -15.24
N PHE A 79 13.80 12.74 -14.59
CA PHE A 79 13.50 12.57 -13.16
C PHE A 79 14.76 12.41 -12.30
N LYS A 80 15.95 12.39 -12.90
CA LYS A 80 17.23 12.22 -12.20
C LYS A 80 17.46 13.20 -11.05
N PRO A 81 17.04 14.48 -11.12
CA PRO A 81 17.13 15.37 -9.97
C PRO A 81 16.33 14.92 -8.74
N CYS A 82 15.33 14.04 -8.88
CA CYS A 82 14.55 13.53 -7.75
C CYS A 82 15.11 12.23 -7.17
N HIS A 83 16.00 11.53 -7.89
CA HIS A 83 16.46 10.19 -7.52
C HIS A 83 17.26 10.15 -6.22
N TYR A 84 17.84 11.27 -5.80
CA TYR A 84 18.56 11.37 -4.51
C TYR A 84 17.65 11.70 -3.32
N GLN A 85 16.41 12.13 -3.59
CA GLN A 85 15.42 12.47 -2.56
C GLN A 85 14.40 11.35 -2.35
N VAL A 86 14.12 10.58 -3.40
CA VAL A 86 13.07 9.56 -3.44
C VAL A 86 13.53 8.32 -4.19
N GLU A 87 13.34 7.15 -3.59
CA GLU A 87 13.68 5.85 -4.16
C GLU A 87 12.78 5.51 -5.37
N VAL A 88 13.34 5.56 -6.57
CA VAL A 88 12.59 5.36 -7.84
C VAL A 88 11.95 3.98 -7.95
N GLU A 89 12.61 2.95 -7.40
CA GLU A 89 12.14 1.58 -7.54
C GLU A 89 10.80 1.34 -6.86
N ASP A 90 10.44 2.11 -5.82
CA ASP A 90 9.15 1.95 -5.14
C ASP A 90 7.97 2.55 -5.93
N TYR A 91 8.26 3.45 -6.88
CA TYR A 91 7.24 4.08 -7.74
C TYR A 91 7.16 3.44 -9.15
N TYR A 92 8.18 2.70 -9.56
CA TYR A 92 8.21 2.03 -10.87
C TYR A 92 7.53 0.66 -10.89
N LYS A 93 7.47 -0.02 -9.73
CA LYS A 93 6.94 -1.39 -9.58
C LYS A 93 5.45 -1.50 -9.89
#